data_AF-A0A3D4DKB2-F1
#
_entry.id   AF-A0A3D4DKB2-F1
#
_cell.length_a   1.000
_cell.length_b   1.000
_cell.length_c   1.000
_cell.angle_alpha   90.00
_cell.angle_beta   90.00
_cell.angle_gamma   90.00
#
_symmetry.space_group_name_H-M   'P 1'
#
loop_
_entity.id
_entity.type
_entity.pdbx_description
1 polymer ?
#
loop_
_entity_poly.entity_id
_entity_poly.type
_entity_poly.pdbx_seq_one_letter_code
_entity_poly.pdbx_strand_id
1 'polypeptide(L)'
;MVERERDSESVGENTEETGAVAADLTLDIVRQLIVEAEALPAPARRPPGPATPRPGASTPEPAVAATPVSDPVPGPDAGPEAWDDDPEEEDWDDLSLSAATRPYGIIDVETGEIAGTDGEGYGGEDVVEPVAPRRPRTRRPRRWLDRPTRALVALVGDAMRGLGAWVGAGLAAARRVAARFLRRPDAPRRLAVALLVIFVIAWPFKVLWLTLLIPLAALITWASVGSEGCAELIARWHERLKARDPDKAERIRLRAAAVSRGLNHGIERLPARWTQGLYLPDFETDGYVPEKLKVDPFEELAARVHSAKRSGSG
;
A
#
# COMPACT_ATOMS: atom_id res chain seq x y z
N MET A 1 -1.42 -66.75 7.05
CA MET A 1 -2.54 -65.88 7.50
C MET A 1 -2.35 -65.77 9.01
N VAL A 2 -2.28 -64.57 9.59
CA VAL A 2 -2.02 -64.26 11.04
C VAL A 2 -0.58 -63.85 11.46
N GLU A 3 0.28 -63.32 10.58
CA GLU A 3 1.63 -62.87 11.01
C GLU A 3 2.12 -61.54 10.41
N ARG A 4 1.22 -60.63 10.03
CA ARG A 4 1.58 -59.38 9.33
C ARG A 4 0.98 -58.10 9.91
N GLU A 5 0.61 -58.10 11.19
CA GLU A 5 -0.12 -56.99 11.84
C GLU A 5 0.60 -56.31 13.02
N ARG A 6 1.89 -56.59 13.28
CA ARG A 6 2.61 -56.02 14.44
C ARG A 6 3.61 -54.89 14.15
N ASP A 7 3.82 -54.50 12.90
CA ASP A 7 4.88 -53.54 12.55
C ASP A 7 4.39 -52.10 12.32
N SER A 8 3.13 -51.77 12.63
CA SER A 8 2.54 -50.45 12.32
C SER A 8 2.37 -49.50 13.52
N GLU A 9 2.93 -49.79 14.70
CA GLU A 9 2.63 -49.02 15.93
C GLU A 9 3.77 -48.12 16.46
N SER A 10 4.92 -47.95 15.78
CA SER A 10 6.07 -47.20 16.34
C SER A 10 6.47 -45.89 15.63
N VAL A 11 5.66 -45.34 14.71
CA VAL A 11 6.04 -44.17 13.89
C VAL A 11 5.51 -42.82 14.45
N GLY A 12 4.90 -42.81 15.63
CA GLY A 12 4.17 -41.64 16.16
C GLY A 12 4.92 -40.66 17.09
N GLU A 13 6.11 -40.99 17.61
CA GLU A 13 6.65 -40.30 18.81
C GLU A 13 7.82 -39.34 18.58
N ASN A 14 8.34 -39.20 17.34
CA ASN A 14 9.53 -38.36 17.07
C ASN A 14 9.23 -36.93 16.55
N THR A 15 7.98 -36.53 16.43
CA THR A 15 7.62 -35.19 15.88
C THR A 15 7.58 -34.07 16.90
N GLU A 16 7.48 -34.33 18.21
CA GLU A 16 7.45 -33.26 19.22
C GLU A 16 8.85 -32.75 19.61
N GLU A 17 9.90 -33.57 19.46
CA GLU A 17 11.27 -33.18 19.85
C GLU A 17 11.92 -32.18 18.88
N THR A 18 11.51 -32.16 17.61
CA THR A 18 12.08 -31.25 16.60
C THR A 18 11.59 -29.81 16.73
N GLY A 19 10.41 -29.59 17.34
CA GLY A 19 9.87 -28.25 17.57
C GLY A 19 10.61 -27.46 18.65
N ALA A 20 11.07 -28.13 19.70
CA ALA A 20 11.81 -27.50 20.79
C ALA A 20 13.21 -27.04 20.35
N VAL A 21 13.89 -27.83 19.52
CA VAL A 21 15.23 -27.50 19.00
C VAL A 21 15.19 -26.31 18.03
N ALA A 22 14.11 -26.18 17.24
CA ALA A 22 13.94 -25.05 16.33
C ALA A 22 13.72 -23.72 17.08
N ALA A 23 13.04 -23.73 18.22
CA ALA A 23 12.81 -22.53 19.02
C ALA A 23 14.11 -21.98 19.63
N ASP A 24 15.00 -22.86 20.13
CA ASP A 24 16.29 -22.47 20.70
C ASP A 24 17.23 -21.84 19.66
N LEU A 25 17.21 -22.34 18.43
CA LEU A 25 18.08 -21.86 17.35
C LEU A 25 17.76 -20.41 16.95
N THR A 26 16.49 -20.02 16.98
CA THR A 26 16.09 -18.61 16.80
C THR A 26 16.60 -17.71 17.91
N LEU A 27 16.59 -18.19 19.16
CA LEU A 27 17.01 -17.43 20.33
C LEU A 27 18.52 -17.18 20.33
N ASP A 28 19.31 -18.17 19.90
CA ASP A 28 20.76 -18.02 19.71
C ASP A 28 21.11 -17.04 18.59
N ILE A 29 20.38 -17.07 17.46
CA ILE A 29 20.57 -16.08 16.38
C ILE A 29 20.28 -14.66 16.89
N VAL A 30 19.21 -14.46 17.65
CA VAL A 30 18.90 -13.14 18.22
C VAL A 30 19.97 -12.68 19.21
N ARG A 31 20.47 -13.58 20.07
CA ARG A 31 21.57 -13.25 21.00
C ARG A 31 22.84 -12.87 20.25
N GLN A 32 23.18 -13.60 19.19
CA GLN A 32 24.36 -13.32 18.38
C GLN A 32 24.26 -11.96 17.68
N LEU A 33 23.08 -11.60 17.15
CA LEU A 33 22.84 -10.29 16.55
C LEU A 33 22.94 -9.14 17.56
N ILE A 34 22.53 -9.36 18.82
CA ILE A 34 22.67 -8.34 19.88
C ILE A 34 24.14 -8.12 20.22
N VAL A 35 24.92 -9.20 20.37
CA VAL A 35 26.36 -9.11 20.65
C VAL A 35 27.11 -8.44 19.49
N GLU A 36 26.75 -8.77 18.25
CA GLU A 36 27.34 -8.15 17.06
C GLU A 36 26.96 -6.66 16.94
N ALA A 37 25.72 -6.30 17.30
CA ALA A 37 25.28 -4.90 17.33
C ALA A 37 25.98 -4.07 18.42
N GLU A 38 26.30 -4.66 19.57
CA GLU A 38 27.11 -4.00 20.62
C GLU A 38 28.59 -3.87 20.25
N ALA A 39 29.12 -4.80 19.44
CA ALA A 39 30.50 -4.77 18.97
C ALA A 39 30.74 -3.70 17.88
N LEU A 40 29.68 -3.16 17.26
CA LEU A 40 29.81 -2.08 16.31
C LEU A 40 30.28 -0.80 17.03
N PRO A 41 31.44 -0.23 16.63
CA PRO A 41 31.93 1.00 17.24
C PRO A 41 30.86 2.08 17.10
N ALA A 42 30.53 2.73 18.22
CA ALA A 42 29.54 3.80 18.27
C ALA A 42 29.76 4.75 17.08
N PRO A 43 28.71 5.04 16.28
CA PRO A 43 28.84 5.79 15.05
C PRO A 43 29.61 7.06 15.36
N ALA A 44 30.79 7.21 14.74
CA ALA A 44 31.69 8.33 14.96
C ALA A 44 30.84 9.59 14.91
N ARG A 45 30.75 10.30 16.05
CA ARG A 45 29.97 11.52 16.16
C ARG A 45 30.39 12.38 14.98
N ARG A 46 29.45 12.60 14.05
CA ARG A 46 29.70 13.44 12.88
C ARG A 46 30.32 14.73 13.44
N PRO A 47 31.54 15.11 13.03
CA PRO A 47 32.09 16.38 13.45
C PRO A 47 31.04 17.44 13.15
N PRO A 48 30.81 18.40 14.08
CA PRO A 48 29.83 19.44 13.88
C PRO A 48 30.06 20.03 12.49
N GLY A 49 29.08 19.86 11.61
CA GLY A 49 29.17 20.38 10.25
C GLY A 49 29.46 21.88 10.33
N PRO A 50 30.17 22.44 9.32
CA PRO A 50 30.47 23.86 9.30
C PRO A 50 29.18 24.64 9.56
N ALA A 51 29.21 25.48 10.59
CA ALA A 51 28.04 26.23 11.04
C ALA A 51 27.45 26.94 9.82
N THR A 52 26.22 26.59 9.47
CA THR A 52 25.51 27.22 8.37
C THR A 52 25.50 28.73 8.62
N PRO A 53 26.07 29.55 7.72
CA PRO A 53 26.15 30.98 7.94
C PRO A 53 24.74 31.52 8.12
N ARG A 54 24.54 32.25 9.23
CA ARG A 54 23.28 32.92 9.55
C ARG A 54 22.89 33.83 8.37
N PRO A 55 21.68 33.70 7.81
CA PRO A 55 21.22 34.60 6.76
C PRO A 55 21.08 36.00 7.38
N GLY A 56 21.99 36.91 7.00
CA GLY A 56 21.99 38.29 7.51
C GLY A 56 23.36 38.88 7.82
N ALA A 57 24.45 38.10 7.78
CA ALA A 57 25.79 38.68 7.81
C ALA A 57 26.14 39.20 6.40
N SER A 58 26.05 40.51 6.20
CA SER A 58 26.52 41.20 4.99
C SER A 58 28.01 40.95 4.80
N THR A 59 28.35 40.04 3.89
CA THR A 59 29.72 39.85 3.40
C THR A 59 30.18 41.14 2.73
N PRO A 60 31.31 41.75 3.14
CA PRO A 60 31.90 42.85 2.41
C PRO A 60 32.35 42.36 1.04
N GLU A 61 31.83 43.03 0.02
CA GLU A 61 32.11 42.87 -1.40
C GLU A 61 33.64 42.83 -1.64
N PRO A 62 34.23 41.70 -2.06
CA PRO A 62 35.63 41.67 -2.45
C PRO A 62 35.80 42.45 -3.74
N ALA A 63 36.64 43.49 -3.69
CA ALA A 63 37.03 44.30 -4.83
C ALA A 63 37.43 43.41 -6.01
N VAL A 64 36.64 43.50 -7.08
CA VAL A 64 36.80 42.79 -8.34
C VAL A 64 38.11 43.27 -8.99
N ALA A 65 39.13 42.42 -8.96
CA ALA A 65 40.29 42.54 -9.83
C ALA A 65 39.83 42.20 -11.26
N ALA A 66 39.89 43.20 -12.14
CA ALA A 66 39.55 43.09 -13.54
C ALA A 66 40.39 42.01 -14.24
N THR A 67 39.76 40.88 -14.57
CA THR A 67 40.27 39.95 -15.58
C THR A 67 39.83 40.43 -16.97
N PRO A 68 40.71 40.41 -17.98
CA PRO A 68 40.39 40.83 -19.33
C PRO A 68 39.40 39.85 -19.98
N VAL A 69 38.31 40.43 -20.47
CA VAL A 69 37.31 39.84 -21.36
C VAL A 69 38.03 39.20 -22.55
N SER A 70 37.89 37.88 -22.71
CA SER A 70 38.19 37.20 -23.97
C SER A 70 36.88 37.14 -24.76
N ASP A 71 36.93 37.63 -25.99
CA ASP A 71 35.82 37.74 -26.91
C ASP A 71 35.13 36.39 -27.16
N PRO A 72 33.78 36.34 -27.19
CA PRO A 72 33.06 35.14 -27.62
C PRO A 72 33.19 34.96 -29.13
N VAL A 73 33.70 33.79 -29.53
CA VAL A 73 33.72 33.31 -30.91
C VAL A 73 32.26 33.15 -31.40
N PRO A 74 31.85 33.83 -32.49
CA PRO A 74 30.52 33.64 -33.06
C PRO A 74 30.48 32.31 -33.81
N GLY A 75 29.76 31.34 -33.25
CA GLY A 75 29.36 30.14 -33.98
C GLY A 75 28.24 30.48 -34.98
N PRO A 76 28.36 30.12 -36.26
CA PRO A 76 27.28 30.29 -37.22
C PRO A 76 26.24 29.17 -37.06
N ASP A 77 24.99 29.54 -37.31
CA ASP A 77 23.85 28.65 -37.61
C ASP A 77 23.12 28.00 -36.43
N ALA A 78 22.61 28.84 -35.51
CA ALA A 78 21.38 28.53 -34.79
C ALA A 78 20.19 29.05 -35.61
N GLY A 79 19.55 28.14 -36.36
CA GLY A 79 18.34 28.41 -37.12
C GLY A 79 17.14 28.75 -36.21
N PRO A 80 16.15 29.50 -36.72
CA PRO A 80 14.97 29.89 -35.95
C PRO A 80 13.95 28.76 -35.97
N GLU A 81 13.84 28.02 -34.88
CA GLU A 81 12.60 27.32 -34.55
C GLU A 81 12.18 27.74 -33.15
N ALA A 82 11.51 28.89 -33.14
CA ALA A 82 10.66 29.35 -32.05
C ALA A 82 9.53 28.33 -31.88
N TRP A 83 9.70 27.41 -30.95
CA TRP A 83 8.59 26.67 -30.37
C TRP A 83 7.96 27.58 -29.31
N ASP A 84 7.11 28.50 -29.79
CA ASP A 84 6.05 29.10 -28.99
C ASP A 84 5.03 28.00 -28.66
N ASP A 85 5.42 27.08 -27.77
CA ASP A 85 4.46 26.23 -27.07
C ASP A 85 3.92 27.05 -25.90
N ASP A 86 2.88 27.83 -26.20
CA ASP A 86 1.91 28.30 -25.22
C ASP A 86 1.42 27.06 -24.44
N PRO A 87 1.74 26.91 -23.14
CA PRO A 87 0.98 25.98 -22.34
C PRO A 87 -0.42 26.57 -22.24
N GLU A 88 -1.38 26.01 -22.99
CA GLU A 88 -2.79 26.19 -22.70
C GLU A 88 -2.94 26.02 -21.19
N GLU A 89 -3.20 27.14 -20.51
CA GLU A 89 -3.62 27.19 -19.12
C GLU A 89 -4.93 26.40 -19.08
N GLU A 90 -4.83 25.08 -18.90
CA GLU A 90 -5.96 24.24 -18.54
C GLU A 90 -6.47 24.77 -17.20
N ASP A 91 -7.51 25.57 -17.32
CA ASP A 91 -8.36 26.13 -16.28
C ASP A 91 -9.00 24.99 -15.48
N TRP A 92 -8.24 24.44 -14.53
CA TRP A 92 -8.68 23.41 -13.60
C TRP A 92 -9.48 23.98 -12.41
N ASP A 93 -9.82 25.28 -12.43
CA ASP A 93 -10.47 25.96 -11.30
C ASP A 93 -12.01 25.79 -11.24
N ASP A 94 -12.64 25.12 -12.21
CA ASP A 94 -14.10 24.94 -12.24
C ASP A 94 -14.63 23.60 -11.70
N LEU A 95 -13.81 22.85 -10.94
CA LEU A 95 -14.28 21.75 -10.08
C LEU A 95 -14.48 22.21 -8.63
N SER A 96 -14.86 23.48 -8.46
CA SER A 96 -15.45 23.96 -7.21
C SER A 96 -16.75 23.19 -6.98
N LEU A 97 -16.64 22.23 -6.07
CA LEU A 97 -17.69 21.63 -5.25
C LEU A 97 -18.88 22.58 -5.06
N SER A 98 -19.84 22.54 -5.99
CA SER A 98 -21.22 22.83 -5.68
C SER A 98 -21.74 21.64 -4.87
N ALA A 99 -21.40 21.65 -3.59
CA ALA A 99 -22.12 20.94 -2.53
C ALA A 99 -23.53 21.55 -2.41
N ALA A 100 -24.31 21.48 -3.50
CA ALA A 100 -25.74 21.61 -3.46
C ALA A 100 -26.25 20.32 -2.84
N THR A 101 -26.35 20.36 -1.52
CA THR A 101 -27.09 19.48 -0.64
C THR A 101 -28.46 19.17 -1.27
N ARG A 102 -28.52 18.14 -2.12
CA ARG A 102 -29.79 17.54 -2.52
C ARG A 102 -30.22 16.66 -1.36
N PRO A 103 -31.38 16.91 -0.72
CA PRO A 103 -31.91 15.99 0.25
C PRO A 103 -32.28 14.72 -0.50
N TYR A 104 -31.51 13.66 -0.31
CA TYR A 104 -31.92 12.33 -0.71
C TYR A 104 -33.17 11.99 0.10
N GLY A 105 -34.33 12.09 -0.55
CA GLY A 105 -35.56 11.49 -0.06
C GLY A 105 -35.31 10.00 0.08
N ILE A 106 -35.26 9.53 1.32
CA ILE A 106 -35.34 8.11 1.65
C ILE A 106 -36.74 7.68 1.22
N ILE A 107 -36.83 7.01 0.07
CA ILE A 107 -38.04 6.30 -0.30
C ILE A 107 -38.04 5.03 0.54
N ASP A 108 -38.90 4.99 1.54
CA ASP A 108 -39.21 3.79 2.29
C ASP A 108 -40.04 2.88 1.38
N VAL A 109 -39.39 1.90 0.74
CA VAL A 109 -40.00 1.03 -0.28
C VAL A 109 -40.97 0.00 0.32
N GLU A 110 -41.05 -0.10 1.65
CA GLU A 110 -41.86 -1.15 2.30
C GLU A 110 -43.28 -0.72 2.69
N THR A 111 -43.59 0.58 2.62
CA THR A 111 -44.94 1.08 2.92
C THR A 111 -45.35 2.07 1.84
N GLY A 112 -46.07 1.60 0.82
CA GLY A 112 -46.57 2.41 -0.29
C GLY A 112 -47.64 3.43 0.13
N GLU A 113 -47.27 4.37 0.99
CA GLU A 113 -48.13 5.44 1.48
C GLU A 113 -47.46 6.78 1.17
N ILE A 114 -47.88 7.36 0.05
CA ILE A 114 -47.49 8.71 -0.35
C ILE A 114 -48.33 9.66 0.49
N ALA A 115 -47.76 10.15 1.59
CA ALA A 115 -48.36 11.23 2.38
C ALA A 115 -48.30 12.53 1.56
N GLY A 116 -49.34 12.76 0.77
CA GLY A 116 -49.61 14.03 0.12
C GLY A 116 -50.07 15.06 1.14
N THR A 117 -49.32 16.14 1.24
CA THR A 117 -49.66 17.32 2.03
C THR A 117 -50.70 18.18 1.29
N ASP A 118 -51.86 18.30 1.93
CA ASP A 118 -52.73 19.46 2.10
C ASP A 118 -52.57 20.68 1.17
N GLY A 119 -53.67 21.01 0.48
CA GLY A 119 -53.89 22.26 -0.23
C GLY A 119 -55.35 22.42 -0.63
N GLU A 120 -56.02 23.35 0.03
CA GLU A 120 -57.46 23.61 0.12
C GLU A 120 -58.17 23.98 -1.20
N GLY A 121 -59.46 23.66 -1.31
CA GLY A 121 -60.30 24.14 -2.41
C GLY A 121 -61.77 23.70 -2.32
N TYR A 122 -62.60 24.62 -1.81
CA TYR A 122 -64.05 24.59 -1.60
C TYR A 122 -64.94 23.92 -2.67
N GLY A 123 -66.04 23.33 -2.19
CA GLY A 123 -67.37 23.52 -2.78
C GLY A 123 -68.10 22.24 -3.19
N GLY A 124 -69.22 21.95 -2.53
CA GLY A 124 -70.16 20.94 -3.01
C GLY A 124 -70.94 20.29 -1.89
N GLU A 125 -72.02 20.94 -1.48
CA GLU A 125 -73.11 20.32 -0.73
C GLU A 125 -73.60 19.08 -1.48
N ASP A 126 -73.73 17.94 -0.81
CA ASP A 126 -74.86 17.04 -1.01
C ASP A 126 -75.04 16.15 0.21
N VAL A 127 -76.22 16.30 0.79
CA VAL A 127 -76.75 15.54 1.92
C VAL A 127 -76.92 14.09 1.48
N VAL A 128 -76.10 13.18 2.02
CA VAL A 128 -76.34 11.73 1.94
C VAL A 128 -76.50 11.19 3.36
N GLU A 129 -77.71 10.69 3.61
CA GLU A 129 -78.15 9.99 4.82
C GLU A 129 -77.15 8.93 5.32
N PRO A 130 -76.90 8.84 6.63
CA PRO A 130 -76.02 7.83 7.19
C PRO A 130 -76.69 6.44 7.17
N VAL A 131 -76.41 5.65 6.14
CA VAL A 131 -76.69 4.20 6.17
C VAL A 131 -75.68 3.52 7.09
N ALA A 132 -76.16 3.06 8.24
CA ALA A 132 -75.37 2.37 9.24
C ALA A 132 -74.64 1.14 8.66
N PRO A 133 -73.29 1.10 8.69
CA PRO A 133 -72.56 -0.09 8.26
C PRO A 133 -72.83 -1.23 9.25
N ARG A 134 -73.47 -2.30 8.76
CA ARG A 134 -73.57 -3.58 9.45
C ARG A 134 -72.18 -4.09 9.75
N ARG A 135 -71.79 -4.04 11.02
CA ARG A 135 -70.51 -4.55 11.54
C ARG A 135 -70.31 -6.01 11.10
N PRO A 136 -69.31 -6.34 10.26
CA PRO A 136 -68.92 -7.73 10.07
C PRO A 136 -68.37 -8.25 11.41
N ARG A 137 -69.00 -9.30 11.93
CA ARG A 137 -68.49 -10.07 13.07
C ARG A 137 -67.16 -10.70 12.67
N THR A 138 -66.06 -9.98 12.87
CA THR A 138 -64.72 -10.52 12.71
C THR A 138 -64.49 -11.55 13.81
N ARG A 139 -64.35 -12.81 13.39
CA ARG A 139 -63.88 -13.90 14.25
C ARG A 139 -62.51 -13.49 14.79
N ARG A 140 -62.43 -13.23 16.09
CA ARG A 140 -61.17 -12.93 16.78
C ARG A 140 -60.19 -14.10 16.56
N PRO A 141 -59.06 -13.91 15.86
CA PRO A 141 -58.02 -14.93 15.81
C PRO A 141 -57.48 -15.16 17.23
N ARG A 142 -57.32 -16.43 17.58
CA ARG A 142 -56.86 -16.91 18.88
C ARG A 142 -55.49 -16.30 19.22
N ARG A 143 -55.47 -15.33 20.13
CA ARG A 143 -54.31 -14.61 20.71
C ARG A 143 -53.37 -15.48 21.59
N TRP A 144 -53.22 -16.78 21.30
CA TRP A 144 -52.50 -17.68 22.21
C TRP A 144 -51.05 -18.00 21.82
N LEU A 145 -50.58 -17.56 20.64
CA LEU A 145 -49.19 -17.79 20.20
C LEU A 145 -48.26 -16.56 20.22
N ASP A 146 -48.72 -15.40 20.70
CA ASP A 146 -47.92 -14.15 20.65
C ASP A 146 -47.14 -13.83 21.94
N ARG A 147 -47.25 -14.67 22.97
CA ARG A 147 -46.61 -14.39 24.27
C ARG A 147 -45.10 -14.68 24.31
N PRO A 148 -44.55 -15.76 23.72
CA PRO A 148 -43.12 -16.03 23.85
C PRO A 148 -42.26 -15.11 22.97
N THR A 149 -42.77 -14.64 21.83
CA THR A 149 -42.02 -13.77 20.90
C THR A 149 -41.84 -12.36 21.44
N ARG A 150 -42.82 -11.80 22.17
CA ARG A 150 -42.71 -10.46 22.76
C ARG A 150 -41.69 -10.39 23.90
N ALA A 151 -41.59 -11.44 24.71
CA ALA A 151 -40.58 -11.50 25.77
C ALA A 151 -39.17 -11.57 25.17
N LEU A 152 -38.98 -12.31 24.08
CA LEU A 152 -37.70 -12.44 23.39
C LEU A 152 -37.31 -11.13 22.68
N VAL A 153 -38.26 -10.45 22.01
CA VAL A 153 -38.02 -9.13 21.40
C VAL A 153 -37.70 -8.06 22.44
N ALA A 154 -38.35 -8.07 23.61
CA ALA A 154 -38.03 -7.15 24.69
C ALA A 154 -36.61 -7.38 25.26
N LEU A 155 -36.23 -8.64 25.45
CA LEU A 155 -34.91 -9.02 25.98
C LEU A 155 -33.78 -8.71 24.98
N VAL A 156 -33.99 -8.97 23.69
CA VAL A 156 -33.05 -8.57 22.63
C VAL A 156 -32.97 -7.04 22.51
N GLY A 157 -34.09 -6.34 22.65
CA GLY A 157 -34.14 -4.87 22.61
C GLY A 157 -33.34 -4.22 23.76
N ASP A 158 -33.47 -4.73 24.98
CA ASP A 158 -32.71 -4.22 26.13
C ASP A 158 -31.22 -4.60 26.06
N ALA A 159 -30.89 -5.80 25.56
CA ALA A 159 -29.51 -6.20 25.32
C ALA A 159 -28.83 -5.31 24.25
N MET A 160 -29.53 -5.00 23.14
CA MET A 160 -29.04 -4.10 22.09
C MET A 160 -28.88 -2.66 22.59
N ARG A 161 -29.78 -2.15 23.44
CA ARG A 161 -29.64 -0.81 24.05
C ARG A 161 -28.48 -0.73 25.02
N GLY A 162 -28.25 -1.78 25.81
CA GLY A 162 -27.06 -1.90 26.66
C GLY A 162 -25.76 -1.87 25.85
N LEU A 163 -25.73 -2.57 24.71
CA LEU A 163 -24.59 -2.58 23.80
C LEU A 163 -24.35 -1.20 23.18
N GLY A 164 -25.41 -0.50 22.76
CA GLY A 164 -25.33 0.85 22.19
C GLY A 164 -24.79 1.89 23.19
N ALA A 165 -25.22 1.81 24.45
CA ALA A 165 -24.70 2.69 25.52
C ALA A 165 -23.21 2.42 25.81
N TRP A 166 -22.80 1.16 25.80
CA TRP A 166 -21.40 0.77 26.03
C TRP A 166 -20.49 1.21 24.86
N VAL A 167 -20.95 1.03 23.62
CA VAL A 167 -20.24 1.51 22.42
C VAL A 167 -20.17 3.04 22.39
N GLY A 168 -21.25 3.74 22.72
CA GLY A 168 -21.29 5.20 22.75
C GLY A 168 -20.35 5.81 23.80
N ALA A 169 -20.33 5.23 25.01
CA ALA A 169 -19.41 5.64 26.07
C ALA A 169 -17.94 5.37 25.70
N GLY A 170 -17.67 4.21 25.08
CA GLY A 170 -16.35 3.87 24.53
C GLY A 170 -15.89 4.85 23.46
N LEU A 171 -16.78 5.23 22.54
CA LEU A 171 -16.47 6.20 21.47
C LEU A 171 -16.17 7.60 22.03
N ALA A 172 -16.94 8.06 23.02
CA ALA A 172 -16.74 9.37 23.64
C ALA A 172 -15.41 9.46 24.39
N ALA A 173 -15.03 8.39 25.12
CA ALA A 173 -13.74 8.30 25.79
C ALA A 173 -12.58 8.23 24.79
N ALA A 174 -12.70 7.37 23.76
CA ALA A 174 -11.71 7.25 22.69
C ALA A 174 -11.48 8.57 21.95
N ARG A 175 -12.55 9.32 21.67
CA ARG A 175 -12.48 10.61 20.96
C ARG A 175 -11.75 11.70 21.76
N ARG A 176 -11.86 11.70 23.11
CA ARG A 176 -11.10 12.61 23.98
C ARG A 176 -9.61 12.26 24.01
N VAL A 177 -9.28 10.97 24.04
CA VAL A 177 -7.88 10.50 23.98
C VAL A 177 -7.28 10.79 22.61
N ALA A 178 -8.02 10.52 21.53
CA ALA A 178 -7.63 10.82 20.16
C ALA A 178 -7.36 12.32 19.96
N ALA A 179 -8.26 13.21 20.42
CA ALA A 179 -8.06 14.66 20.30
C ALA A 179 -6.78 15.16 20.99
N ARG A 180 -6.39 14.57 22.13
CA ARG A 180 -5.10 14.87 22.79
C ARG A 180 -3.92 14.28 22.03
N PHE A 181 -4.09 13.10 21.44
CA PHE A 181 -3.04 12.42 20.69
C PHE A 181 -2.74 13.14 19.36
N LEU A 182 -3.77 13.61 18.63
CA LEU A 182 -3.64 14.32 17.35
C LEU A 182 -2.86 15.64 17.43
N ARG A 183 -2.68 16.24 18.61
CA ARG A 183 -1.89 17.48 18.77
C ARG A 183 -0.37 17.26 18.72
N ARG A 184 0.12 16.01 18.72
CA ARG A 184 1.56 15.74 18.61
C ARG A 184 1.99 15.74 17.14
N PRO A 185 3.11 16.38 16.76
CA PRO A 185 3.60 16.37 15.37
C PRO A 185 3.92 14.96 14.85
N ASP A 186 4.24 14.00 15.73
CA ASP A 186 4.44 12.59 15.37
C ASP A 186 3.16 11.73 15.41
N ALA A 187 2.02 12.32 15.74
CA ALA A 187 0.75 11.63 15.91
C ALA A 187 0.27 10.85 14.66
N PRO A 188 0.34 11.38 13.43
CA PRO A 188 -0.28 10.67 12.30
C PRO A 188 0.41 9.35 12.00
N ARG A 189 1.74 9.26 12.16
CA ARG A 189 2.48 8.00 11.96
C ARG A 189 2.11 6.96 13.02
N ARG A 190 2.14 7.34 14.29
CA ARG A 190 1.81 6.42 15.39
C ARG A 190 0.35 5.99 15.36
N LEU A 191 -0.54 6.89 14.96
CA LEU A 191 -1.97 6.62 14.81
C LEU A 191 -2.23 5.69 13.62
N ALA A 192 -1.56 5.88 12.47
CA ALA A 192 -1.65 4.95 11.35
C ALA A 192 -1.18 3.53 11.75
N VAL A 193 -0.07 3.42 12.48
CA VAL A 193 0.41 2.12 13.00
C VAL A 193 -0.57 1.52 14.00
N ALA A 194 -1.09 2.30 14.95
CA ALA A 194 -2.06 1.81 15.92
C ALA A 194 -3.36 1.34 15.25
N LEU A 195 -3.87 2.09 14.26
CA LEU A 195 -5.03 1.68 13.48
C LEU A 195 -4.75 0.42 12.66
N LEU A 196 -3.57 0.30 12.06
CA LEU A 196 -3.15 -0.91 11.35
C LEU A 196 -3.15 -2.12 12.30
N VAL A 197 -2.59 -1.98 13.51
CA VAL A 197 -2.57 -3.06 14.51
C VAL A 197 -3.98 -3.43 14.96
N ILE A 198 -4.84 -2.45 15.26
CA ILE A 198 -6.25 -2.70 15.62
C ILE A 198 -6.96 -3.40 14.47
N PHE A 199 -6.75 -2.97 13.23
CA PHE A 199 -7.32 -3.59 12.03
C PHE A 199 -6.89 -5.06 11.88
N VAL A 200 -5.61 -5.34 12.11
CA VAL A 200 -5.05 -6.71 12.07
C VAL A 200 -5.66 -7.61 13.14
N ILE A 201 -5.83 -7.12 14.36
CA ILE A 201 -6.40 -7.89 15.47
C ILE A 201 -7.91 -8.08 15.31
N ALA A 202 -8.63 -7.05 14.86
CA ALA A 202 -10.09 -7.07 14.75
C ALA A 202 -10.58 -7.96 13.59
N TRP A 203 -9.81 -8.06 12.51
CA TRP A 203 -10.21 -8.80 11.31
C TRP A 203 -9.10 -9.70 10.74
N PRO A 204 -8.65 -10.73 11.48
CA PRO A 204 -7.55 -11.59 11.06
C PRO A 204 -7.85 -12.28 9.72
N PHE A 205 -9.10 -12.70 9.50
CA PHE A 205 -9.52 -13.30 8.22
C PHE A 205 -9.44 -12.33 7.05
N LYS A 206 -9.81 -11.05 7.24
CA LYS A 206 -9.67 -10.05 6.17
C LYS A 206 -8.21 -9.75 5.89
N VAL A 207 -7.37 -9.65 6.92
CA VAL A 207 -5.93 -9.46 6.72
C VAL A 207 -5.33 -10.64 5.97
N LEU A 208 -5.68 -11.87 6.35
CA LEU A 208 -5.22 -13.06 5.64
C LEU A 208 -5.66 -13.03 4.16
N TRP A 209 -6.93 -12.71 3.90
CA TRP A 209 -7.46 -12.61 2.54
C TRP A 209 -6.81 -11.48 1.73
N LEU A 210 -6.61 -10.30 2.34
CA LEU A 210 -5.93 -9.16 1.71
C LEU A 210 -4.47 -9.49 1.41
N THR A 211 -3.80 -10.18 2.33
CA THR A 211 -2.39 -10.62 2.18
C THR A 211 -2.25 -11.63 1.06
N LEU A 212 -3.25 -12.47 0.82
CA LEU A 212 -3.29 -13.39 -0.32
C LEU A 212 -3.64 -12.66 -1.63
N LEU A 213 -4.56 -11.70 -1.57
CA LEU A 213 -5.03 -10.95 -2.73
C LEU A 213 -3.99 -9.98 -3.29
N ILE A 214 -3.21 -9.30 -2.46
CA ILE A 214 -2.18 -8.35 -2.93
C ILE A 214 -1.18 -9.00 -3.90
N PRO A 215 -0.50 -10.11 -3.56
CA PRO A 215 0.43 -10.77 -4.48
C PRO A 215 -0.31 -11.41 -5.66
N LEU A 216 -1.53 -11.92 -5.47
CA LEU A 216 -2.33 -12.45 -6.57
C LEU A 216 -2.70 -11.36 -7.58
N ALA A 217 -3.15 -10.19 -7.10
CA ALA A 217 -3.45 -9.03 -7.93
C ALA A 217 -2.18 -8.54 -8.63
N ALA A 218 -1.05 -8.45 -7.91
CA ALA A 218 0.25 -8.11 -8.51
C ALA A 218 0.65 -9.11 -9.60
N LEU A 219 0.44 -10.40 -9.38
CA LEU A 219 0.71 -11.46 -10.36
C LEU A 219 -0.21 -11.34 -11.59
N ILE A 220 -1.50 -11.08 -11.38
CA ILE A 220 -2.47 -10.86 -12.47
C ILE A 220 -2.08 -9.62 -13.26
N THR A 221 -1.75 -8.51 -12.60
CA THR A 221 -1.30 -7.27 -13.26
C THR A 221 -0.01 -7.52 -14.05
N TRP A 222 0.96 -8.21 -13.45
CA TRP A 222 2.22 -8.57 -14.10
C TRP A 222 1.99 -9.47 -15.32
N ALA A 223 1.13 -10.48 -15.22
CA ALA A 223 0.75 -11.34 -16.34
C ALA A 223 -0.02 -10.60 -17.44
N SER A 224 -0.83 -9.59 -17.08
CA SER A 224 -1.64 -8.83 -18.03
C SER A 224 -0.84 -7.78 -18.80
N VAL A 225 0.10 -7.12 -18.12
CA VAL A 225 0.92 -6.05 -18.69
C VAL A 225 2.19 -6.59 -19.34
N GLY A 226 2.65 -7.76 -18.90
CA GLY A 226 3.97 -8.30 -19.23
C GLY A 226 5.08 -7.68 -18.38
N SER A 227 6.22 -8.38 -18.31
CA SER A 227 7.39 -7.92 -17.55
C SER A 227 7.94 -6.59 -18.08
N GLU A 228 7.91 -6.38 -19.40
CA GLU A 228 8.39 -5.16 -20.05
C GLU A 228 7.56 -3.93 -19.66
N GLY A 229 6.23 -4.04 -19.71
CA GLY A 229 5.37 -2.92 -19.33
C GLY A 229 5.45 -2.59 -17.83
N CYS A 230 5.66 -3.58 -16.97
CA CYS A 230 5.95 -3.33 -15.55
C CYS A 230 7.29 -2.59 -15.37
N ALA A 231 8.34 -2.96 -16.10
CA ALA A 231 9.64 -2.30 -16.04
C ALA A 231 9.54 -0.83 -16.50
N GLU A 232 8.82 -0.57 -17.59
CA GLU A 232 8.57 0.78 -18.09
C GLU A 232 7.75 1.63 -17.09
N LEU A 233 6.70 1.05 -16.50
CA LEU A 233 5.89 1.72 -15.48
C LEU A 233 6.73 2.13 -14.27
N ILE A 234 7.59 1.23 -13.79
CA ILE A 234 8.50 1.48 -12.67
C ILE A 234 9.53 2.54 -13.06
N ALA A 235 10.09 2.48 -14.27
CA ALA A 235 11.04 3.46 -14.78
C ALA A 235 10.43 4.86 -14.84
N ARG A 236 9.24 5.01 -15.45
CA ARG A 236 8.51 6.28 -15.50
C ARG A 236 8.17 6.82 -14.12
N TRP A 237 7.76 5.94 -13.20
CA TRP A 237 7.46 6.34 -11.83
C TRP A 237 8.72 6.80 -11.09
N HIS A 238 9.84 6.11 -11.28
CA HIS A 238 11.14 6.47 -10.72
C HIS A 238 11.65 7.80 -11.29
N GLU A 239 11.52 8.05 -12.59
CA GLU A 239 11.88 9.32 -13.22
C GLU A 239 11.08 10.48 -12.63
N ARG A 240 9.75 10.33 -12.49
CA ARG A 240 8.90 11.32 -11.82
C ARG A 240 9.32 11.57 -10.38
N LEU A 241 9.67 10.51 -9.65
CA LEU A 241 10.11 10.63 -8.27
C LEU A 241 11.48 11.34 -8.17
N LYS A 242 12.41 11.01 -9.07
CA LYS A 242 13.74 11.62 -9.15
C LYS A 242 13.66 13.10 -9.50
N ALA A 243 12.74 13.49 -10.39
CA ALA A 243 12.49 14.89 -10.73
C ALA A 243 11.98 15.70 -9.53
N ARG A 244 11.20 15.08 -8.63
CA ARG A 244 10.59 15.77 -7.49
C ARG A 244 11.47 15.77 -6.23
N ASP A 245 12.26 14.72 -6.00
CA ASP A 245 13.12 14.57 -4.82
C ASP A 245 14.27 13.56 -5.08
N PRO A 246 15.45 14.03 -5.55
CA PRO A 246 16.56 13.14 -5.91
C PRO A 246 17.12 12.37 -4.70
N ASP A 247 17.14 12.98 -3.52
CA ASP A 247 17.64 12.35 -2.29
C ASP A 247 16.75 11.18 -1.85
N LYS A 248 15.43 11.26 -2.09
CA LYS A 248 14.52 10.12 -1.86
C LYS A 248 14.77 9.00 -2.86
N ALA A 249 15.05 9.31 -4.12
CA ALA A 249 15.33 8.31 -5.14
C ALA A 249 16.57 7.46 -4.78
N GLU A 250 17.66 8.10 -4.34
CA GLU A 250 18.86 7.38 -3.88
C GLU A 250 18.57 6.47 -2.68
N ARG A 251 17.80 6.95 -1.70
CA ARG A 251 17.40 6.13 -0.54
C ARG A 251 16.54 4.94 -0.91
N ILE A 252 15.62 5.11 -1.87
CA ILE A 252 14.81 4.01 -2.39
C ILE A 252 15.67 3.00 -3.12
N ARG A 253 16.64 3.45 -3.94
CA ARG A 253 17.60 2.56 -4.60
C ARG A 253 18.42 1.74 -3.60
N LEU A 254 18.96 2.38 -2.56
CA LEU A 254 19.71 1.70 -1.49
C LEU A 254 18.83 0.69 -0.72
N ARG A 255 17.56 1.04 -0.47
CA ARG A 255 16.60 0.12 0.17
C ARG A 255 16.23 -1.05 -0.72
N ALA A 256 16.01 -0.82 -2.02
CA ALA A 256 15.73 -1.87 -2.98
C ALA A 256 16.89 -2.88 -3.04
N ALA A 257 18.14 -2.39 -3.04
CA ALA A 257 19.34 -3.23 -2.97
C ALA A 257 19.50 -3.98 -1.64
N ALA A 258 18.97 -3.45 -0.53
CA ALA A 258 18.94 -4.17 0.75
C ALA A 258 17.83 -5.24 0.77
N VAL A 259 16.66 -4.92 0.20
CA VAL A 259 15.53 -5.85 0.08
C VAL A 259 15.86 -7.00 -0.88
N SER A 260 16.52 -6.73 -2.01
CA SER A 260 16.96 -7.79 -2.94
C SER A 260 17.91 -8.77 -2.27
N ARG A 261 18.90 -8.27 -1.51
CA ARG A 261 19.80 -9.12 -0.72
C ARG A 261 19.07 -9.95 0.34
N GLY A 262 18.10 -9.34 1.04
CA GLY A 262 17.29 -10.05 2.03
C GLY A 262 16.42 -11.16 1.40
N LEU A 263 15.84 -10.89 0.22
CA LEU A 263 15.09 -11.89 -0.53
C LEU A 263 16.00 -13.01 -1.04
N ASN A 264 17.18 -12.68 -1.58
CA ASN A 264 18.13 -13.67 -2.05
C ASN A 264 18.55 -14.61 -0.91
N HIS A 265 18.86 -14.06 0.27
CA HIS A 265 19.18 -14.87 1.45
C HIS A 265 17.99 -15.74 1.93
N GLY A 266 16.76 -15.24 1.79
CA GLY A 266 15.56 -16.02 2.06
C GLY A 266 15.39 -17.19 1.08
N ILE A 267 15.67 -16.96 -0.20
CA ILE A 267 15.58 -17.96 -1.27
C ILE A 267 16.65 -19.04 -1.11
N GLU A 268 17.87 -18.67 -0.71
CA GLU A 268 18.95 -19.62 -0.40
C GLU A 268 18.58 -20.61 0.72
N ARG A 269 17.68 -20.21 1.64
CA ARG A 269 17.17 -21.08 2.70
C ARG A 269 16.02 -21.98 2.26
N LEU A 270 15.40 -21.70 1.12
CA LEU A 270 14.34 -22.55 0.62
C LEU A 270 14.94 -23.88 0.13
N PRO A 271 14.26 -25.02 0.35
CA PRO A 271 14.74 -26.31 -0.12
C PRO A 271 15.05 -26.26 -1.61
N ALA A 272 16.18 -26.84 -2.03
CA ALA A 272 16.63 -26.84 -3.44
C ALA A 272 15.55 -27.31 -4.44
N ARG A 273 14.64 -28.18 -3.99
CA ARG A 273 13.48 -28.65 -4.78
C ARG A 273 12.49 -27.54 -5.20
N TRP A 274 12.46 -26.40 -4.49
CA TRP A 274 11.58 -25.27 -4.81
C TRP A 274 12.29 -24.21 -5.66
N THR A 275 13.62 -24.18 -5.63
CA THR A 275 14.44 -23.23 -6.39
C THR A 275 15.00 -23.83 -7.68
N GLN A 276 14.92 -25.15 -7.86
CA GLN A 276 15.20 -25.82 -9.13
C GLN A 276 14.25 -25.34 -10.23
N GLY A 277 14.70 -24.33 -10.98
CA GLY A 277 13.97 -23.75 -12.12
C GLY A 277 13.69 -22.25 -11.97
N LEU A 278 13.87 -21.68 -10.78
CA LEU A 278 13.72 -20.24 -10.58
C LEU A 278 15.05 -19.54 -10.83
N TYR A 279 15.38 -19.29 -12.10
CA TYR A 279 16.46 -18.37 -12.45
C TYR A 279 15.99 -16.95 -12.14
N LEU A 280 16.35 -16.42 -10.97
CA LEU A 280 16.14 -15.00 -10.71
C LEU A 280 17.10 -14.17 -11.59
N PRO A 281 16.63 -13.08 -12.20
CA PRO A 281 17.51 -12.07 -12.77
C PRO A 281 18.46 -11.60 -11.67
N ASP A 282 19.76 -11.73 -11.90
CA ASP A 282 20.75 -11.19 -11.00
C ASP A 282 20.67 -9.65 -11.09
N PHE A 283 20.31 -9.00 -9.99
CA PHE A 283 20.18 -7.54 -9.90
C PHE A 283 21.44 -6.88 -9.34
N GLU A 284 22.52 -7.64 -9.17
CA GLU A 284 23.82 -7.04 -8.95
C GLU A 284 24.13 -6.13 -10.14
N THR A 285 24.26 -4.84 -9.87
CA THR A 285 24.73 -3.88 -10.87
C THR A 285 26.01 -4.44 -11.48
N ASP A 286 25.99 -4.65 -12.81
CA ASP A 286 27.14 -4.97 -13.65
C ASP A 286 28.24 -3.88 -13.61
N GLY A 287 28.58 -3.34 -12.44
CA GLY A 287 29.79 -2.55 -12.24
C GLY A 287 31.04 -3.37 -12.55
N TYR A 288 30.90 -4.69 -12.65
CA TYR A 288 31.89 -5.61 -13.17
C TYR A 288 31.33 -6.37 -14.37
N VAL A 289 30.92 -5.68 -15.45
CA VAL A 289 30.94 -6.31 -16.77
C VAL A 289 32.38 -6.80 -16.95
N PRO A 290 32.65 -8.12 -16.95
CA PRO A 290 33.99 -8.63 -17.16
C PRO A 290 34.51 -7.99 -18.44
N GLU A 291 35.74 -7.47 -18.45
CA GLU A 291 36.31 -6.78 -19.62
C GLU A 291 36.18 -7.60 -20.92
N LYS A 292 36.07 -8.92 -20.78
CA LYS A 292 35.83 -9.90 -21.85
C LYS A 292 34.44 -9.84 -22.51
N LEU A 293 33.44 -9.24 -21.86
CA LEU A 293 32.09 -9.02 -22.40
C LEU A 293 31.95 -7.63 -23.05
N LYS A 294 32.95 -6.76 -22.93
CA LYS A 294 32.99 -5.47 -23.67
C LYS A 294 33.45 -5.65 -25.12
N VAL A 295 34.18 -6.72 -25.41
CA VAL A 295 34.55 -7.07 -26.78
C VAL A 295 33.46 -8.00 -27.29
N ASP A 296 32.76 -7.57 -28.33
CA ASP A 296 31.76 -8.41 -28.99
C ASP A 296 32.46 -9.69 -29.48
N PRO A 297 32.03 -10.89 -29.05
CA PRO A 297 32.62 -12.15 -29.51
C PRO A 297 32.62 -12.28 -31.04
N PHE A 298 31.70 -11.60 -31.74
CA PHE A 298 31.68 -11.56 -33.19
C PHE A 298 32.76 -10.66 -33.79
N GLU A 299 33.17 -9.59 -33.11
CA GLU A 299 34.31 -8.76 -33.55
C GLU A 299 35.63 -9.52 -33.47
N GLU A 300 35.84 -10.32 -32.42
CA GLU A 300 37.03 -11.19 -32.33
C GLU A 300 37.05 -12.23 -33.46
N LEU A 301 35.88 -12.81 -33.78
CA LEU A 301 35.74 -13.78 -34.85
C LEU A 301 35.97 -13.13 -36.23
N ALA A 302 35.43 -11.94 -36.46
CA ALA A 302 35.65 -11.17 -37.67
C ALA A 302 37.14 -10.82 -37.84
N ALA A 303 37.80 -10.37 -36.76
CA ALA A 303 39.23 -10.08 -36.76
C ALA A 303 40.07 -11.33 -37.07
N ARG A 304 39.70 -12.51 -36.54
CA ARG A 304 40.35 -13.80 -36.84
C ARG A 304 40.15 -14.22 -38.30
N VAL A 305 38.95 -14.07 -38.85
CA VAL A 305 38.67 -14.40 -40.25
C VAL A 305 39.48 -13.48 -41.19
N HIS A 306 39.56 -12.19 -40.89
CA HIS A 306 40.35 -11.24 -41.67
C HIS A 306 41.86 -11.52 -41.61
N SER A 307 42.37 -11.98 -40.48
CA SER A 307 43.79 -12.34 -40.33
C SER A 307 44.11 -13.68 -41.03
N ALA A 308 43.25 -14.69 -40.93
CA ALA A 308 43.41 -15.96 -41.66
C ALA A 308 43.39 -15.77 -43.19
N LYS A 309 42.53 -14.86 -43.70
CA LYS A 309 42.48 -14.54 -45.13
C LYS A 309 43.76 -13.89 -45.66
N ARG A 310 44.49 -13.14 -44.83
CA ARG A 310 45.77 -12.50 -45.23
C ARG A 310 46.95 -13.48 -45.21
N SER A 311 46.95 -14.46 -44.31
CA SER A 311 48.06 -15.42 -44.20
C SER A 311 48.01 -16.56 -45.23
N GLY A 312 46.85 -16.83 -45.85
CA GLY A 312 46.69 -17.92 -46.82
C GLY A 312 46.94 -17.56 -48.29
N SER A 313 47.39 -16.35 -48.60
CA SER A 313 47.62 -15.87 -49.99
C SER A 313 49.11 -15.80 -50.37
N GLY A 314 49.98 -16.49 -49.64
CA GLY A 314 51.44 -16.57 -49.88
C GLY A 314 51.85 -17.87 -50.54
#